data_AF-A0A2W6BG12-F1
#
_entry.id   AF-A0A2W6BG12-F1
#
_cell.length_a   1.000
_cell.length_b   1.000
_cell.length_c   1.000
_cell.angle_alpha   90.00
_cell.angle_beta   90.00
_cell.angle_gamma   90.00
#
_symmetry.space_group_name_H-M   'P 1'
#
loop_
_entity.id
_entity.type
_entity.pdbx_description
1 polymer ?
#
loop_
_entity_poly.entity_id
_entity_poly.type
_entity_poly.pdbx_seq_one_letter_code
_entity_poly.pdbx_strand_id
1 'polypeptide(L)'
;MALRVLTWNLMHGRAKPSAGRDLLADFADALSRWEWDVALLQEVPPWWPALLAERLETDQRLVLTSRNFGLPVRRAIATRWPDLIKSNGGGCNAILARREVAAVTEQRTLRLRLAPERRWLQGVRLAGDSRQSEGAGQSESAGLEREVWVGNLHATVRDASAAIAEARLAARTLLE
;
A
#
# COMPACT_ATOMS: atom_id res chain seq x y z
N MET A 1 10.50 18.68 6.20
CA MET A 1 9.66 18.18 5.10
C MET A 1 8.40 17.54 5.67
N ALA A 2 7.25 17.68 5.02
CA ALA A 2 6.00 16.99 5.37
C ALA A 2 5.89 15.69 4.56
N LEU A 3 5.52 14.58 5.19
CA LEU A 3 5.33 13.29 4.52
C LEU A 3 3.98 13.28 3.79
N ARG A 4 3.98 13.03 2.48
CA ARG A 4 2.79 12.89 1.64
C ARG A 4 2.39 11.43 1.55
N VAL A 5 1.23 11.11 2.13
CA VAL A 5 0.68 9.75 2.12
C VAL A 5 -0.52 9.69 1.17
N LEU A 6 -0.43 8.84 0.15
CA LEU A 6 -1.54 8.49 -0.72
C LEU A 6 -2.22 7.22 -0.20
N THR A 7 -3.54 7.16 -0.22
CA THR A 7 -4.29 5.92 0.01
C THR A 7 -5.23 5.66 -1.16
N TRP A 8 -5.27 4.43 -1.67
CA TRP A 8 -6.12 4.08 -2.81
C TRP A 8 -6.55 2.62 -2.80
N ASN A 9 -7.87 2.40 -2.83
CA ASN A 9 -8.44 1.10 -3.14
C ASN A 9 -8.55 0.91 -4.66
N LEU A 10 -7.84 -0.09 -5.20
CA LEU A 10 -7.73 -0.36 -6.65
C LEU A 10 -8.86 -1.23 -7.19
N MET A 11 -9.82 -1.63 -6.35
CA MET A 11 -10.97 -2.46 -6.70
C MET A 11 -10.60 -3.73 -7.48
N HIS A 12 -9.51 -4.39 -7.11
CA HIS A 12 -8.98 -5.58 -7.80
C HIS A 12 -8.55 -5.30 -9.25
N GLY A 13 -8.09 -4.07 -9.52
CA GLY A 13 -7.66 -3.63 -10.86
C GLY A 13 -8.82 -3.46 -11.84
N ARG A 14 -10.00 -3.08 -11.36
CA ARG A 14 -11.24 -3.00 -12.15
C ARG A 14 -11.69 -1.57 -12.38
N ALA A 15 -12.40 -1.37 -13.49
CA ALA A 15 -13.15 -0.15 -13.78
C ALA A 15 -14.66 -0.43 -13.83
N LYS A 16 -15.46 0.64 -13.69
CA LYS A 16 -16.89 0.65 -13.97
C LYS A 16 -17.19 1.84 -14.90
N PRO A 17 -17.60 1.63 -16.17
CA PRO A 17 -17.81 0.33 -16.83
C PRO A 17 -16.51 -0.48 -17.01
N SER A 18 -16.66 -1.76 -17.35
CA SER A 18 -15.54 -2.67 -17.60
C SER A 18 -14.63 -2.15 -18.71
N ALA A 19 -13.31 -2.22 -18.51
CA ALA A 19 -12.31 -1.71 -19.44
C ALA A 19 -11.91 -2.71 -20.54
N GLY A 20 -12.24 -4.01 -20.41
CA GLY A 20 -11.86 -5.02 -21.39
C GLY A 20 -10.37 -5.40 -21.41
N ARG A 21 -9.56 -4.83 -20.51
CA ARG A 21 -8.10 -5.01 -20.46
C ARG A 21 -7.54 -4.88 -19.05
N ASP A 22 -6.32 -5.37 -18.84
CA ASP A 22 -5.57 -5.15 -17.60
C ASP A 22 -5.23 -3.64 -17.46
N LEU A 23 -5.39 -3.11 -16.23
CA LEU A 23 -5.24 -1.68 -15.93
C LEU A 23 -3.91 -1.34 -15.26
N LEU A 24 -2.97 -2.28 -15.10
CA LEU A 24 -1.69 -2.05 -14.41
C LEU A 24 -0.95 -0.84 -14.97
N ALA A 25 -0.96 -0.65 -16.29
CA ALA A 25 -0.32 0.49 -16.94
C ALA A 25 -0.99 1.82 -16.57
N ASP A 26 -2.32 1.89 -16.55
CA ASP A 26 -3.04 3.12 -16.20
C ASP A 26 -2.87 3.48 -14.73
N PHE A 27 -2.89 2.47 -13.84
CA PHE A 27 -2.64 2.69 -12.42
C PHE A 27 -1.19 3.15 -12.17
N ALA A 28 -0.21 2.58 -12.88
CA ALA A 28 1.18 3.03 -12.80
C ALA A 28 1.34 4.48 -13.30
N ASP A 29 0.70 4.85 -14.42
CA ASP A 29 0.73 6.21 -14.95
C ASP A 29 0.01 7.22 -14.04
N ALA A 30 -1.12 6.85 -13.43
CA ALA A 30 -1.77 7.68 -12.43
C ALA A 30 -0.88 7.91 -11.21
N LEU A 31 -0.28 6.83 -10.68
CA LEU A 31 0.64 6.91 -9.54
C LEU A 31 1.90 7.72 -9.87
N SER A 32 2.45 7.67 -11.09
CA SER A 32 3.65 8.42 -11.44
C SER A 32 3.41 9.94 -11.49
N ARG A 33 2.17 10.37 -11.78
CA ARG A 33 1.81 11.80 -11.93
C ARG A 33 1.41 12.49 -10.64
N TRP A 34 1.07 11.73 -9.60
CA TRP A 34 0.66 12.29 -8.31
C TRP A 34 1.86 12.50 -7.40
N GLU A 35 1.79 13.55 -6.58
CA GLU A 35 2.78 13.77 -5.52
C GLU A 35 2.48 12.89 -4.31
N TRP A 36 3.38 11.96 -4.00
CA TRP A 36 3.33 11.12 -2.80
C TRP A 36 4.72 10.57 -2.50
N ASP A 37 4.99 10.35 -1.22
CA ASP A 37 6.22 9.71 -0.74
C ASP A 37 5.94 8.24 -0.42
N VAL A 38 4.73 7.96 0.07
CA VAL A 38 4.25 6.62 0.43
C VAL A 38 2.84 6.42 -0.10
N ALA A 39 2.60 5.32 -0.81
CA ALA A 39 1.27 4.93 -1.28
C ALA A 39 0.77 3.67 -0.57
N LEU A 40 -0.40 3.76 0.05
CA LEU A 40 -1.10 2.69 0.75
C LEU A 40 -2.21 2.17 -0.15
N LEU A 41 -1.98 1.02 -0.77
CA LEU A 41 -2.87 0.46 -1.78
C LEU A 41 -3.70 -0.70 -1.19
N GLN A 42 -5.00 -0.74 -1.48
CA GLN A 42 -5.90 -1.83 -1.06
C GLN A 42 -6.57 -2.49 -2.26
N GLU A 43 -6.99 -3.75 -2.08
CA GLU A 43 -7.62 -4.56 -3.14
C GLU A 43 -6.75 -4.61 -4.41
N VAL A 44 -5.45 -4.78 -4.26
CA VAL A 44 -4.51 -4.85 -5.38
C VAL A 44 -4.43 -6.29 -5.88
N PRO A 45 -4.41 -6.54 -7.21
CA PRO A 45 -4.06 -7.87 -7.73
C PRO A 45 -2.69 -8.33 -7.20
N PRO A 46 -2.55 -9.54 -6.66
CA PRO A 46 -1.33 -9.96 -5.94
C PRO A 46 -0.02 -9.90 -6.74
N TRP A 47 -0.09 -9.90 -8.07
CA TRP A 47 1.07 -9.81 -8.96
C TRP A 47 1.43 -8.37 -9.38
N TRP A 48 0.63 -7.37 -9.00
CA TRP A 48 0.89 -5.96 -9.35
C TRP A 48 1.96 -5.27 -8.47
N PRO A 49 2.05 -5.46 -7.15
CA PRO A 49 2.96 -4.65 -6.32
C PRO A 49 4.43 -4.67 -6.76
N ALA A 50 4.95 -5.84 -7.16
CA ALA A 50 6.32 -5.93 -7.68
C ALA A 50 6.50 -5.18 -9.01
N LEU A 51 5.52 -5.27 -9.91
CA LEU A 51 5.55 -4.58 -11.21
C LEU A 51 5.38 -3.06 -11.07
N LEU A 52 4.56 -2.62 -10.11
CA LEU A 52 4.42 -1.19 -9.77
C LEU A 52 5.72 -0.67 -9.17
N ALA A 53 6.33 -1.42 -8.25
CA ALA A 53 7.60 -1.06 -7.63
C ALA A 53 8.74 -0.90 -8.63
N GLU A 54 8.84 -1.82 -9.58
CA GLU A 54 9.82 -1.75 -10.67
C GLU A 54 9.60 -0.49 -11.52
N ARG A 55 8.35 -0.21 -11.93
CA ARG A 55 8.03 0.94 -12.81
C ARG A 55 8.14 2.30 -12.13
N LEU A 56 7.90 2.35 -10.82
CA LEU A 56 7.87 3.59 -10.03
C LEU A 56 9.13 3.77 -9.18
N GLU A 57 10.10 2.85 -9.32
CA GLU A 57 11.37 2.85 -8.58
C GLU A 57 11.20 2.91 -7.05
N THR A 58 10.15 2.26 -6.56
CA THR A 58 9.80 2.26 -5.13
C THR A 58 10.15 0.95 -4.45
N ASP A 59 10.39 1.00 -3.15
CA ASP A 59 10.27 -0.21 -2.33
C ASP A 59 8.81 -0.62 -2.21
N GLN A 60 8.57 -1.93 -2.13
CA GLN A 60 7.24 -2.45 -1.86
C GLN A 60 7.22 -3.45 -0.73
N ARG A 61 6.11 -3.45 0.01
CA ARG A 61 5.69 -4.54 0.89
C ARG A 61 4.26 -4.90 0.55
N LEU A 62 3.88 -6.17 0.66
CA LEU A 62 2.50 -6.60 0.50
C LEU A 62 2.06 -7.58 1.57
N VAL A 63 0.75 -7.63 1.83
CA VAL A 63 0.10 -8.67 2.63
C VAL A 63 -1.08 -9.23 1.84
N LEU A 64 -1.07 -10.56 1.63
CA LEU A 64 -2.15 -11.26 0.94
C LEU A 64 -3.44 -11.22 1.78
N THR A 65 -4.55 -10.88 1.14
CA THR A 65 -5.88 -10.86 1.76
C THR A 65 -6.66 -12.12 1.36
N SER A 66 -7.84 -11.98 0.76
CA SER A 66 -8.74 -13.08 0.44
C SER A 66 -8.53 -13.62 -0.99
N ARG A 67 -9.06 -14.82 -1.25
CA ARG A 67 -9.15 -15.45 -2.59
C ARG A 67 -7.81 -15.71 -3.30
N ASN A 68 -6.75 -15.91 -2.53
CA ASN A 68 -5.39 -16.15 -3.03
C ASN A 68 -5.04 -17.64 -3.29
N PHE A 69 -6.03 -18.54 -3.39
CA PHE A 69 -5.78 -19.93 -3.77
C PHE A 69 -5.69 -20.07 -5.29
N GLY A 70 -4.67 -20.75 -5.81
CA GLY A 70 -4.51 -20.95 -7.27
C GLY A 70 -4.09 -19.69 -8.04
N LEU A 71 -3.28 -18.81 -7.42
CA LEU A 71 -2.86 -17.54 -8.01
C LEU A 71 -2.29 -17.62 -9.43
N PRO A 72 -1.47 -18.61 -9.82
CA PRO A 72 -0.96 -18.69 -11.20
C PRO A 72 -2.10 -18.76 -12.23
N VAL A 73 -3.11 -19.61 -11.97
CA VAL A 73 -4.28 -19.77 -12.85
C VAL A 73 -5.14 -18.51 -12.83
N ARG A 74 -5.38 -17.95 -11.63
CA ARG A 74 -6.17 -16.72 -11.50
C ARG A 74 -5.51 -15.54 -12.21
N ARG A 75 -4.19 -15.40 -12.10
CA ARG A 75 -3.41 -14.40 -12.84
C ARG A 75 -3.55 -14.59 -14.34
N ALA A 76 -3.42 -15.82 -14.85
CA ALA A 76 -3.57 -16.10 -16.27
C ALA A 76 -4.95 -15.69 -16.79
N ILE A 77 -6.02 -16.06 -16.07
CA ILE A 77 -7.39 -15.65 -16.42
C ILE A 77 -7.56 -14.13 -16.29
N ALA A 78 -7.09 -13.52 -15.22
CA ALA A 78 -7.23 -12.08 -14.99
C ALA A 78 -6.50 -11.24 -16.04
N THR A 79 -5.35 -11.71 -16.51
CA THR A 79 -4.57 -11.01 -17.55
C THR A 79 -5.23 -11.17 -18.92
N ARG A 80 -5.82 -12.34 -19.22
CA ARG A 80 -6.42 -12.64 -20.53
C ARG A 80 -7.87 -12.16 -20.66
N TRP A 81 -8.65 -12.28 -19.59
CA TRP A 81 -10.09 -12.00 -19.48
C TRP A 81 -10.43 -11.35 -18.13
N PRO A 82 -9.95 -10.12 -17.86
CA PRO A 82 -10.11 -9.46 -16.55
C PRO A 82 -11.57 -9.34 -16.10
N ASP A 83 -12.48 -9.09 -17.05
CA ASP A 83 -13.91 -8.93 -16.77
C ASP A 83 -14.63 -10.24 -16.40
N LEU A 84 -14.04 -11.40 -16.74
CA LEU A 84 -14.59 -12.70 -16.39
C LEU A 84 -14.35 -13.03 -14.91
N ILE A 85 -13.12 -12.80 -14.44
CA ILE A 85 -12.73 -13.16 -13.07
C ILE A 85 -13.16 -12.11 -12.04
N LYS A 86 -13.35 -10.84 -12.45
CA LYS A 86 -13.77 -9.73 -11.57
C LYS A 86 -12.90 -9.67 -10.30
N SER A 87 -13.50 -9.49 -9.12
CA SER A 87 -12.80 -9.49 -7.82
C SER A 87 -12.37 -10.88 -7.32
N ASN A 88 -12.43 -11.90 -8.18
CA ASN A 88 -11.99 -13.25 -7.86
C ASN A 88 -10.53 -13.49 -8.27
N GLY A 89 -9.78 -12.49 -8.75
CA GLY A 89 -8.36 -12.64 -9.09
C GLY A 89 -7.45 -12.94 -7.89
N GLY A 90 -7.95 -12.73 -6.68
CA GLY A 90 -7.15 -12.61 -5.46
C GLY A 90 -6.96 -11.13 -5.11
N GLY A 91 -6.43 -10.87 -3.92
CA GLY A 91 -6.23 -9.51 -3.43
C GLY A 91 -5.08 -9.44 -2.44
N CYS A 92 -4.44 -8.28 -2.41
CA CYS A 92 -3.50 -7.89 -1.37
C CYS A 92 -3.69 -6.43 -0.98
N ASN A 93 -3.18 -6.10 0.21
CA ASN A 93 -2.80 -4.73 0.53
C ASN A 93 -1.32 -4.58 0.16
N ALA A 94 -0.94 -3.40 -0.32
CA ALA A 94 0.44 -3.08 -0.63
C ALA A 94 0.80 -1.69 -0.08
N ILE A 95 2.08 -1.52 0.22
CA ILE A 95 2.69 -0.23 0.52
C ILE A 95 3.82 -0.04 -0.47
N LEU A 96 3.81 1.08 -1.19
CA LEU A 96 4.91 1.55 -2.04
C LEU A 96 5.57 2.75 -1.36
N ALA A 97 6.89 2.79 -1.28
CA ALA A 97 7.65 3.90 -0.70
C ALA A 97 8.76 4.34 -1.66
N ARG A 98 8.81 5.64 -1.99
CA ARG A 98 9.85 6.19 -2.86
C ARG A 98 11.19 6.17 -2.15
N ARG A 99 12.16 5.46 -2.71
CA ARG A 99 13.49 5.22 -2.11
C ARG A 99 14.27 6.50 -1.85
N GLU A 100 14.04 7.51 -2.67
CA GLU A 100 14.66 8.84 -2.57
C GLU A 100 14.16 9.66 -1.38
N VAL A 101 12.96 9.37 -0.83
CA VAL A 101 12.37 10.14 0.26
C VAL A 101 12.50 9.43 1.60
N ALA A 102 12.26 8.12 1.63
CA ALA A 102 12.41 7.34 2.86
C ALA A 102 12.72 5.86 2.59
N ALA A 103 13.66 5.33 3.36
CA ALA A 103 13.96 3.91 3.38
C ALA A 103 12.98 3.16 4.31
N VAL A 104 12.47 2.02 3.85
CA VAL A 104 11.70 1.11 4.70
C VAL A 104 12.65 0.34 5.61
N THR A 105 12.69 0.69 6.90
CA THR A 105 13.62 0.11 7.88
C THR A 105 13.03 -1.05 8.68
N GLU A 106 11.70 -1.05 8.86
CA GLU A 106 11.00 -2.12 9.59
C GLU A 106 9.63 -2.37 8.97
N GLN A 107 9.12 -3.59 9.15
CA GLN A 107 7.75 -3.95 8.80
C GLN A 107 7.07 -4.66 9.96
N ARG A 108 5.80 -4.30 10.20
CA ARG A 108 4.92 -5.01 11.12
C ARG A 108 3.64 -5.40 10.41
N THR A 109 3.08 -6.54 10.78
CA THR A 109 1.77 -6.99 10.26
C THR A 109 0.95 -7.56 11.39
N LEU A 110 -0.33 -7.23 11.42
CA LEU A 110 -1.27 -7.80 12.37
C LEU A 110 -2.54 -8.24 11.66
N ARG A 111 -2.99 -9.45 11.95
CA ARG A 111 -4.30 -9.92 11.51
C ARG A 111 -5.35 -9.43 12.50
N LEU A 112 -6.24 -8.55 12.03
CA LEU A 112 -7.26 -7.92 12.88
C LEU A 112 -8.50 -8.79 13.01
N ARG A 113 -8.90 -9.45 11.92
CA ARG A 113 -10.13 -10.23 11.85
C ARG A 113 -10.00 -11.38 10.87
N LEU A 114 -10.64 -12.51 11.19
CA LEU A 114 -10.71 -13.68 10.31
C LEU A 114 -12.04 -13.76 9.53
N ALA A 115 -13.15 -13.36 10.14
CA ALA A 115 -14.50 -13.48 9.60
C ALA A 115 -15.33 -12.21 9.91
N PRO A 116 -16.28 -11.81 9.03
CA PRO A 116 -16.64 -12.46 7.75
C PRO A 116 -15.59 -12.25 6.64
N GLU A 117 -14.70 -11.28 6.81
CA GLU A 117 -13.60 -10.98 5.90
C GLU A 117 -12.27 -10.96 6.67
N ARG A 118 -11.23 -11.50 6.04
CA ARG A 118 -9.87 -11.48 6.59
C ARG A 118 -9.28 -10.08 6.46
N ARG A 119 -9.07 -9.41 7.59
CA ARG A 119 -8.53 -8.04 7.67
C ARG A 119 -7.13 -8.02 8.26
N TRP A 120 -6.28 -7.19 7.69
CA TRP A 120 -4.90 -7.02 8.08
C TRP A 120 -4.57 -5.55 8.29
N LEU A 121 -3.75 -5.29 9.29
CA LEU A 121 -2.84 -4.17 9.34
C LEU A 121 -1.53 -4.58 8.66
N GLN A 122 -1.04 -3.70 7.79
CA GLN A 122 0.30 -3.73 7.27
C GLN A 122 0.97 -2.40 7.62
N GLY A 123 2.07 -2.42 8.37
CA GLY A 123 2.81 -1.23 8.77
C GLY A 123 4.24 -1.28 8.29
N VAL A 124 4.78 -0.11 7.95
CA VAL A 124 6.21 0.08 7.68
C VAL A 124 6.74 1.25 8.48
N ARG A 125 7.97 1.10 8.98
CA ARG A 125 8.75 2.19 9.54
C ARG A 125 9.59 2.80 8.43
N LEU A 126 9.53 4.11 8.34
CA LEU A 126 10.21 4.89 7.33
C LEU A 126 11.27 5.74 8.02
N ALA A 127 12.51 5.65 7.56
CA ALA A 127 13.57 6.57 7.93
C ALA A 127 13.82 7.50 6.75
N GLY A 128 13.54 8.79 6.94
CA GLY A 128 13.80 9.81 5.92
C GLY A 128 15.21 10.40 6.05
N ASP A 129 15.84 10.69 4.91
CA ASP A 129 17.05 11.51 4.89
C ASP A 129 16.62 12.99 5.00
N SER A 130 17.27 13.77 5.86
CA SER A 130 16.90 15.17 6.12
C SER A 130 17.49 16.15 5.10
N ARG A 131 17.95 15.65 3.95
CA ARG A 131 18.55 16.42 2.85
C ARG A 131 17.43 16.84 1.89
N GLN A 132 17.10 18.09 1.62
CA GLN A 132 17.89 19.32 1.57
C GLN A 132 17.05 20.52 2.06
N SER A 133 17.55 21.25 3.06
CA SER A 133 17.37 22.71 3.10
C SER A 133 18.53 23.29 2.29
N GLU A 134 18.38 23.41 0.97
CA GLU A 134 19.27 24.27 0.20
C GLU A 134 18.87 25.73 0.49
N GLY A 135 19.72 26.41 1.27
CA GLY A 135 19.66 27.86 1.46
C GLY A 135 19.29 28.32 2.86
N ALA A 136 20.19 28.14 3.84
CA ALA A 136 20.57 29.15 4.83
C ALA A 136 21.42 28.52 5.93
N GLY A 137 22.69 28.95 6.02
CA GLY A 137 23.47 28.90 7.26
C GLY A 137 23.96 27.51 7.69
N GLN A 138 25.27 27.33 7.66
CA GLN A 138 25.96 26.28 8.42
C GLN A 138 25.55 26.38 9.90
N SER A 139 24.70 25.46 10.34
CA SER A 139 24.51 25.16 11.75
C SER A 139 24.52 23.65 11.86
N GLU A 140 25.55 23.12 12.51
CA GLU A 140 25.67 21.72 12.92
C GLU A 140 24.55 21.38 13.89
N SER A 141 23.36 21.11 13.35
CA SER A 141 22.25 20.54 14.09
C SER A 141 22.14 19.10 13.61
N ALA A 142 22.54 18.17 14.48
CA ALA A 142 22.38 16.74 14.30
C ALA A 142 20.98 16.47 13.71
N GLY A 143 20.95 16.11 12.42
CA GLY A 143 19.72 15.79 11.73
C GLY A 143 19.12 14.57 12.41
N LEU A 144 18.15 14.79 13.29
CA LEU A 144 17.32 13.73 13.82
C LEU A 144 16.67 13.06 12.62
N GLU A 145 17.15 11.86 12.26
CA GLU A 145 16.46 10.96 11.34
C GLU A 145 15.02 10.87 11.83
N ARG A 146 14.09 11.47 11.07
CA ARG A 146 12.68 11.38 11.41
C ARG A 146 12.22 9.99 11.02
N GLU A 147 12.16 9.12 12.01
CA GLU A 147 11.46 7.85 11.88
C GLU A 147 9.96 8.08 12.04
N VAL A 148 9.19 7.52 11.11
CA VAL A 148 7.73 7.56 11.17
C VAL A 148 7.14 6.22 10.78
N TRP A 149 6.10 5.80 11.49
CA TRP A 149 5.31 4.63 11.14
C TRP A 149 4.16 5.02 10.23
N VAL A 150 3.96 4.25 9.16
CA VAL A 150 2.79 4.35 8.30
C VAL A 150 2.10 3.00 8.23
N GLY A 151 0.79 3.00 8.51
CA GLY A 151 -0.05 1.80 8.53
C GLY A 151 -1.11 1.81 7.42
N ASN A 152 -1.11 0.79 6.59
CA ASN A 152 -2.21 0.46 5.69
C ASN A 152 -3.21 -0.45 6.44
N LEU A 153 -4.37 0.13 6.77
CA LEU A 153 -5.42 -0.49 7.57
C LEU A 153 -6.70 -0.65 6.74
N HIS A 154 -7.10 -1.89 6.48
CA HIS A 154 -8.41 -2.18 5.90
C HIS A 154 -9.45 -2.43 7.01
N ALA A 155 -9.91 -1.33 7.62
CA ALA A 155 -10.85 -1.36 8.75
C ALA A 155 -12.27 -1.75 8.36
N THR A 156 -13.04 -2.26 9.33
CA THR A 156 -14.47 -2.58 9.20
C THR A 156 -15.28 -1.34 8.78
N VAL A 157 -16.07 -1.43 7.70
CA VAL A 157 -16.73 -0.26 7.07
C VAL A 157 -18.16 0.00 7.59
N ARG A 158 -18.80 -0.99 8.23
CA ARG A 158 -20.22 -0.92 8.65
C ARG A 158 -20.45 -0.90 10.16
N ASP A 159 -19.37 -0.76 10.93
CA ASP A 159 -19.41 -0.68 12.40
C ASP A 159 -18.30 0.27 12.85
N ALA A 160 -18.69 1.50 13.19
CA ALA A 160 -17.75 2.56 13.56
C ALA A 160 -16.99 2.23 14.85
N SER A 161 -17.65 1.61 15.82
CA SER A 161 -17.03 1.22 17.09
C SER A 161 -15.96 0.15 16.87
N ALA A 162 -16.26 -0.85 16.03
CA ALA A 162 -15.27 -1.84 15.61
C ALA A 162 -14.11 -1.21 14.83
N ALA A 163 -14.40 -0.28 13.90
CA ALA A 163 -13.36 0.43 13.14
C ALA A 163 -12.40 1.23 14.05
N ILE A 164 -12.94 1.93 15.05
CA ILE A 164 -12.15 2.68 16.04
C ILE A 164 -11.30 1.73 16.88
N ALA A 165 -11.86 0.60 17.32
CA ALA A 165 -11.12 -0.40 18.09
C ALA A 165 -9.97 -1.01 17.27
N GLU A 166 -10.22 -1.33 15.99
CA GLU A 166 -9.20 -1.81 15.04
C GLU A 166 -8.11 -0.75 14.83
N ALA A 167 -8.46 0.53 14.68
CA ALA A 167 -7.51 1.63 14.53
C ALA A 167 -6.63 1.82 15.78
N ARG A 168 -7.21 1.75 16.98
CA ARG A 168 -6.46 1.81 18.24
C ARG A 168 -5.51 0.63 18.41
N LEU A 169 -5.96 -0.57 18.06
CA LEU A 169 -5.12 -1.76 18.09
C LEU A 169 -3.97 -1.61 17.09
N ALA A 170 -4.24 -1.11 15.89
CA ALA A 170 -3.22 -0.84 14.89
C ALA A 170 -2.18 0.17 15.38
N ALA A 171 -2.62 1.29 15.97
CA ALA A 171 -1.71 2.30 16.52
C ALA A 171 -0.76 1.71 17.56
N ARG A 172 -1.27 0.92 18.52
CA ARG A 172 -0.42 0.23 19.51
C ARG A 172 0.60 -0.69 18.84
N THR A 173 0.15 -1.53 17.89
CA THR A 173 1.04 -2.45 17.19
C THR A 173 2.16 -1.76 16.41
N LEU A 174 1.95 -0.54 15.92
CA LEU A 174 2.99 0.20 15.21
C LEU A 174 3.95 0.92 16.17
N LEU A 175 3.46 1.40 17.31
CA LEU A 175 4.21 2.33 18.19
C LEU A 175 4.83 1.67 19.42
N GLU A 176 4.36 0.50 19.83
CA GLU A 176 4.84 -0.29 20.97
C GLU A 176 5.61 -1.52 20.48
#